data_AF-A0A2A5JJD8-F1
#
_entry.id   AF-A0A2A5JJD8-F1
#
_cell.length_a   1.000
_cell.length_b   1.000
_cell.length_c   1.000
_cell.angle_alpha   90.00
_cell.angle_beta   90.00
_cell.angle_gamma   90.00
#
_symmetry.space_group_name_H-M   'P 1'
#
loop_
_entity.id
_entity.type
_entity.pdbx_description
1 polymer ?
#
loop_
_entity_poly.entity_id
_entity_poly.type
_entity_poly.pdbx_seq_one_letter_code
_entity_poly.pdbx_strand_id
1 'polypeptide(L)'
;IVIRWHKLFKGNWITQKYTKEEPLSESEQLMLDEHVAKYRERLADISWFMRVLNEDIARRANKEDDCTGRFWEGRFKSQALLDEAALAACLAYVDLNPIRAEIAATPETSDYTSIKKRIDYAKLGKQPESL
;
A
#
# COMPACT_ATOMS: atom_id res chain seq x y z
N ILE A 1 9.81 -3.36 15.83
CA ILE A 1 9.86 -2.27 14.82
C ILE A 1 10.95 -2.51 13.78
N VAL A 2 12.22 -2.69 14.19
CA VAL A 2 13.36 -2.92 13.28
C VAL A 2 13.11 -4.06 12.27
N ILE A 3 12.68 -5.24 12.73
CA ILE A 3 12.38 -6.38 11.84
C ILE A 3 11.32 -6.01 10.79
N ARG A 4 10.27 -5.27 11.18
CA ARG A 4 9.21 -4.84 10.24
C ARG A 4 9.75 -3.84 9.22
N TRP A 5 10.59 -2.91 9.66
CA TRP A 5 11.28 -1.97 8.78
C TRP A 5 12.19 -2.70 7.78
N HIS A 6 12.92 -3.72 8.25
CA HIS A 6 13.83 -4.52 7.42
C HIS A 6 13.14 -5.38 6.35
N LYS A 7 11.83 -5.66 6.50
CA LYS A 7 11.03 -6.30 5.43
C LYS A 7 10.80 -5.38 4.22
N LEU A 8 10.91 -4.07 4.40
CA LEU A 8 10.64 -3.07 3.36
C LEU A 8 11.92 -2.35 2.89
N PHE A 9 12.89 -2.18 3.79
CA PHE A 9 14.12 -1.42 3.56
C PHE A 9 15.33 -2.17 4.08
N LYS A 10 16.52 -1.94 3.52
CA LYS A 10 17.76 -2.60 3.98
C LYS A 10 18.18 -2.24 5.41
N GLY A 11 17.62 -1.17 6.00
CA GLY A 11 18.07 -0.62 7.27
C GLY A 11 19.45 0.05 7.19
N ASN A 12 19.96 0.49 8.33
CA ASN A 12 21.33 1.00 8.49
C ASN A 12 22.19 0.03 9.31
N TRP A 13 23.49 0.31 9.42
CA TRP A 13 24.45 -0.56 10.09
C TRP A 13 24.09 -0.85 11.56
N ILE A 14 23.59 0.13 12.32
CA ILE A 14 23.18 -0.04 13.73
C ILE A 14 21.99 -1.01 13.82
N THR A 15 20.99 -0.80 12.97
CA THR A 15 19.79 -1.65 12.97
C THR A 15 20.11 -3.07 12.49
N GLN A 16 21.09 -3.24 11.61
CA GLN A 16 21.58 -4.56 11.20
C GLN A 16 22.38 -5.24 12.31
N LYS A 17 23.23 -4.51 13.02
CA LYS A 17 23.94 -4.97 14.22
C LYS A 17 22.96 -5.47 15.28
N TYR A 18 21.91 -4.70 15.55
CA TYR A 18 20.81 -5.10 16.43
C TYR A 18 20.10 -6.39 15.97
N THR A 19 19.75 -6.50 14.68
CA THR A 19 19.09 -7.71 14.14
C THR A 19 19.98 -8.95 14.20
N LYS A 20 21.31 -8.79 14.26
CA LYS A 20 22.29 -9.88 14.42
C LYS A 20 22.62 -10.20 15.89
N GLU A 21 21.98 -9.54 16.83
CA GLU A 21 22.22 -9.71 18.28
C GLU A 21 23.67 -9.39 18.70
N GLU A 22 24.36 -8.54 17.93
CA GLU A 22 25.69 -8.05 18.27
C GLU A 22 25.60 -7.00 19.40
N PRO A 23 26.59 -6.96 20.33
CA PRO A 23 26.54 -6.05 21.47
C PRO A 23 26.62 -4.59 21.04
N LEU A 24 25.74 -3.76 21.60
CA LEU A 24 25.68 -2.31 21.34
C LEU A 24 26.31 -1.56 22.52
N SER A 25 27.15 -0.57 22.23
CA SER A 25 27.58 0.42 23.22
C SER A 25 26.42 1.33 23.61
N GLU A 26 26.55 2.07 24.72
CA GLU A 26 25.52 3.00 25.18
C GLU A 26 25.16 4.04 24.10
N SER A 27 26.15 4.60 23.42
CA SER A 27 25.93 5.55 22.31
C SER A 27 25.22 4.90 21.13
N GLU A 28 25.55 3.65 20.78
CA GLU A 28 24.88 2.91 19.71
C GLU A 28 23.43 2.58 20.08
N GLN A 29 23.15 2.28 21.34
CA GLN A 29 21.80 2.04 21.84
C GLN A 29 20.94 3.31 21.73
N LEU A 30 21.47 4.47 22.12
CA LEU A 30 20.77 5.75 21.96
C LEU A 30 20.44 6.05 20.50
N MET A 31 21.38 5.81 19.58
CA MET A 31 21.15 5.97 18.14
C MET A 31 20.10 4.98 17.61
N LEU A 32 20.13 3.73 18.08
CA LEU A 32 19.13 2.74 17.73
C LEU A 32 17.73 3.19 18.17
N ASP A 33 17.59 3.69 19.40
CA ASP A 33 16.32 4.13 19.95
C ASP A 33 15.73 5.30 19.16
N GLU A 34 16.56 6.27 18.74
CA GLU A 34 16.15 7.36 17.85
C GLU A 34 15.64 6.82 16.50
N HIS A 35 16.37 5.87 15.90
CA HIS A 35 15.96 5.23 14.65
C HIS A 35 14.65 4.44 14.82
N VAL A 36 14.49 3.70 15.92
CA VAL A 36 13.30 2.92 16.20
C VAL A 36 12.07 3.83 16.38
N ALA A 37 12.22 4.95 17.09
CA ALA A 37 11.15 5.94 17.22
C ALA A 37 10.72 6.48 15.85
N LYS A 38 11.69 6.88 15.03
CA LYS A 38 11.45 7.37 13.66
C LYS A 38 10.82 6.31 12.76
N TYR A 39 11.26 5.06 12.84
CA TYR A 39 10.70 3.97 12.03
C TYR A 39 9.28 3.62 12.45
N ARG A 40 8.96 3.74 13.74
CA ARG A 40 7.60 3.53 14.25
C ARG A 40 6.64 4.57 13.69
N GLU A 41 6.98 5.85 13.77
CA GLU A 41 6.20 6.95 13.19
C GLU A 41 5.97 6.70 11.69
N ARG A 42 7.05 6.41 10.98
CA ARG A 42 7.06 6.15 9.55
C ARG A 42 6.21 4.94 9.13
N LEU A 43 6.22 3.86 9.90
CA LEU A 43 5.41 2.67 9.60
C LEU A 43 3.90 2.89 9.87
N ALA A 44 3.54 3.93 10.63
CA ALA A 44 2.17 4.31 10.91
C ALA A 44 1.66 5.47 10.03
N ASP A 45 2.53 6.10 9.23
CA ASP A 45 2.18 7.23 8.38
C ASP A 45 1.74 6.78 6.97
N ILE A 46 0.46 7.02 6.65
CA ILE A 46 -0.11 6.73 5.32
C ILE A 46 0.61 7.47 4.19
N SER A 47 1.08 8.70 4.42
CA SER A 47 1.81 9.48 3.43
C SER A 47 3.13 8.82 3.09
N TRP A 48 3.78 8.24 4.09
CA TRP A 48 5.02 7.54 3.87
C TRP A 48 4.81 6.21 3.17
N PHE A 49 3.76 5.46 3.55
CA PHE A 49 3.31 4.28 2.80
C PHE A 49 3.07 4.60 1.33
N MET A 50 2.24 5.62 1.05
CA MET A 50 1.89 6.02 -0.32
C MET A 50 3.11 6.46 -1.11
N ARG A 51 4.05 7.20 -0.50
CA ARG A 51 5.27 7.60 -1.19
C ARG A 51 6.12 6.38 -1.57
N VAL A 52 6.29 5.40 -0.69
CA VAL A 52 7.09 4.19 -0.98
C VAL A 52 6.44 3.35 -2.08
N LEU A 53 5.12 3.13 -2.00
CA LEU A 53 4.35 2.40 -3.00
C LEU A 53 4.42 3.08 -4.37
N ASN A 54 4.15 4.38 -4.42
CA ASN A 54 4.10 5.14 -5.67
C ASN A 54 5.48 5.26 -6.33
N GLU A 55 6.55 5.40 -5.55
CA GLU A 55 7.92 5.47 -6.07
C GLU A 55 8.34 4.17 -6.75
N ASP A 56 8.07 3.01 -6.12
CA ASP A 56 8.41 1.71 -6.68
C ASP A 56 7.70 1.45 -8.01
N ILE A 57 6.37 1.69 -8.05
CA ILE A 57 5.57 1.53 -9.26
C ILE A 57 6.06 2.46 -10.37
N ALA A 58 6.28 3.75 -10.05
CA ALA A 58 6.74 4.73 -11.03
C ALA A 58 8.09 4.36 -11.63
N ARG A 59 9.04 3.91 -10.81
CA ARG A 59 10.37 3.48 -11.30
C ARG A 59 10.27 2.24 -12.18
N ARG A 60 9.41 1.29 -11.83
CA ARG A 60 9.22 0.07 -12.62
C ARG A 60 8.56 0.36 -13.96
N ALA A 61 7.48 1.14 -13.98
CA ALA A 61 6.78 1.50 -15.21
C ALA A 61 7.68 2.32 -16.14
N ASN A 62 8.38 3.35 -15.63
CA ASN A 62 9.32 4.12 -16.44
C ASN A 62 10.45 3.25 -17.03
N LYS A 63 10.92 2.25 -16.27
CA LYS A 63 11.94 1.31 -16.76
C LYS A 63 11.37 0.37 -17.83
N GLU A 64 10.13 -0.09 -17.68
CA GLU A 64 9.44 -0.96 -18.64
C GLU A 64 9.25 -0.25 -19.98
N ASP A 65 8.92 1.04 -19.94
CA ASP A 65 8.68 1.89 -21.12
C ASP A 65 9.95 2.59 -21.65
N ASP A 66 11.13 2.27 -21.11
CA ASP A 66 12.42 2.94 -21.41
C ASP A 66 12.35 4.48 -21.41
N CYS A 67 11.61 5.03 -20.45
CA CYS A 67 11.34 6.46 -20.37
C CYS A 67 11.78 7.05 -19.01
N THR A 68 11.75 8.37 -18.92
CA THR A 68 12.02 9.09 -17.67
C THR A 68 10.98 10.16 -17.44
N GLY A 69 10.81 10.57 -16.18
CA GLY A 69 9.90 11.64 -15.81
C GLY A 69 8.81 11.20 -14.84
N ARG A 70 7.73 11.97 -14.82
CA ARG A 70 6.68 11.88 -13.82
C ARG A 70 5.62 10.85 -14.24
N PHE A 71 5.50 9.78 -13.47
CA PHE A 71 4.48 8.75 -13.71
C PHE A 71 3.08 9.14 -13.18
N TRP A 72 3.02 9.77 -12.00
CA TRP A 72 1.75 10.14 -11.34
C TRP A 72 1.40 11.62 -11.52
N GLU A 73 0.15 11.93 -11.87
CA GLU A 73 -0.33 13.30 -12.12
C GLU A 73 -0.32 14.23 -10.89
N GLY A 74 -0.39 13.68 -9.68
CA GLY A 74 -0.65 14.45 -8.46
C GLY A 74 -0.20 13.80 -7.15
N ARG A 75 -0.51 14.47 -6.04
CA ARG A 75 -0.45 13.86 -4.70
C ARG A 75 -1.67 12.94 -4.50
N PHE A 76 -1.52 11.93 -3.66
CA PHE A 76 -2.66 11.12 -3.25
C PHE A 76 -3.64 11.97 -2.43
N LYS A 77 -4.92 11.57 -2.43
CA LYS A 77 -5.96 12.12 -1.57
C LYS A 77 -6.37 11.06 -0.56
N SER A 78 -6.59 11.46 0.68
CA SER A 78 -7.09 10.59 1.75
C SER A 78 -8.30 11.26 2.37
N GLN A 79 -9.45 10.59 2.33
CA GLN A 79 -10.72 11.07 2.84
C GLN A 79 -11.25 10.07 3.86
N ALA A 80 -11.60 10.55 5.05
CA ALA A 80 -12.28 9.74 6.05
C ALA A 80 -13.75 9.54 5.63
N LEU A 81 -14.21 8.29 5.68
CA LEU A 81 -15.62 7.90 5.50
C LEU A 81 -16.21 7.69 6.90
N LEU A 82 -17.13 8.56 7.31
CA LEU A 82 -17.57 8.67 8.70
C LEU A 82 -18.93 8.00 8.98
N ASP A 83 -19.59 7.50 7.94
CA ASP A 83 -20.89 6.83 8.04
C ASP A 83 -21.02 5.71 7.00
N GLU A 84 -22.01 4.84 7.21
CA GLU A 84 -22.26 3.69 6.35
C GLU A 84 -22.71 4.08 4.93
N ALA A 85 -23.39 5.22 4.79
CA ALA A 85 -23.84 5.70 3.48
C ALA A 85 -22.64 6.14 2.63
N ALA A 86 -21.68 6.86 3.22
CA ALA A 86 -20.42 7.25 2.60
C ALA A 86 -19.57 6.02 2.26
N LEU A 87 -19.54 5.00 3.13
CA LEU A 87 -18.88 3.74 2.83
C LEU A 87 -19.52 3.02 1.64
N ALA A 88 -20.85 2.87 1.63
CA ALA A 88 -21.58 2.23 0.53
C ALA A 88 -21.39 2.98 -0.79
N ALA A 89 -21.43 4.31 -0.77
CA ALA A 89 -21.17 5.14 -1.94
C ALA A 89 -19.73 4.97 -2.45
N CYS A 90 -18.74 4.87 -1.56
CA CYS A 90 -17.35 4.63 -1.94
C CYS A 90 -17.16 3.25 -2.57
N LEU A 91 -17.76 2.20 -2.01
CA LEU A 91 -17.70 0.85 -2.57
C LEU A 91 -18.32 0.81 -3.98
N ALA A 92 -19.51 1.38 -4.15
CA ALA A 92 -20.16 1.49 -5.46
C ALA A 92 -19.31 2.29 -6.45
N TYR A 93 -18.70 3.39 -6.02
CA TYR A 93 -17.80 4.18 -6.86
C TYR A 93 -16.60 3.37 -7.35
N VAL A 94 -15.94 2.61 -6.46
CA VAL A 94 -14.80 1.76 -6.82
C VAL A 94 -15.22 0.66 -7.78
N ASP A 95 -16.31 -0.03 -7.50
CA ASP A 95 -16.83 -1.13 -8.32
C ASP A 95 -17.25 -0.67 -9.72
N LEU A 96 -17.72 0.58 -9.85
CA LEU A 96 -18.17 1.16 -11.11
C LEU A 96 -17.07 1.92 -11.89
N ASN A 97 -15.89 2.13 -11.32
CA ASN A 97 -14.79 2.83 -12.01
C ASN A 97 -14.36 2.18 -13.33
N PRO A 98 -14.23 0.84 -13.44
CA PRO A 98 -13.90 0.20 -14.72
C PRO A 98 -14.94 0.45 -15.82
N ILE A 99 -16.22 0.55 -15.44
CA ILE A 99 -17.31 0.86 -16.37
C ILE A 99 -17.22 2.32 -16.80
N ARG A 100 -17.00 3.23 -15.83
CA ARG A 100 -16.80 4.66 -16.11
C ARG A 100 -15.58 4.93 -16.99
N ALA A 101 -14.55 4.10 -16.89
CA ALA A 101 -13.34 4.18 -17.71
C ALA A 101 -13.46 3.42 -19.05
N GLU A 102 -14.63 2.85 -19.36
CA GLU A 102 -14.90 2.05 -20.57
C GLU A 102 -14.00 0.81 -20.72
N ILE A 103 -13.43 0.33 -19.61
CA ILE A 103 -12.62 -0.89 -19.56
C ILE A 103 -13.52 -2.15 -19.54
N ALA A 104 -14.74 -2.03 -19.01
CA ALA A 104 -15.72 -3.11 -18.96
C ALA A 104 -17.14 -2.57 -19.18
N ALA A 105 -18.03 -3.36 -19.78
CA ALA A 105 -19.43 -2.95 -19.98
C ALA A 105 -20.28 -3.12 -18.71
N THR A 106 -19.93 -4.10 -17.87
CA THR A 106 -20.67 -4.47 -16.65
C THR A 106 -19.69 -4.89 -15.54
N PRO A 107 -20.09 -4.79 -14.25
CA PRO A 107 -19.28 -5.30 -13.14
C PRO A 107 -18.88 -6.79 -13.28
N GLU A 108 -19.76 -7.61 -13.86
CA GLU A 108 -19.53 -9.03 -14.14
C GLU A 108 -18.39 -9.27 -15.13
N THR A 109 -18.22 -8.35 -16.08
CA THR A 109 -17.17 -8.40 -17.10
C THR A 109 -15.89 -7.67 -16.70
N SER A 110 -15.85 -7.07 -15.50
CA SER A 110 -14.69 -6.31 -15.04
C SER A 110 -13.64 -7.22 -14.41
N ASP A 111 -12.72 -7.71 -15.23
CA ASP A 111 -11.63 -8.57 -14.80
C ASP A 111 -10.72 -7.88 -13.76
N TYR A 112 -10.13 -8.70 -12.88
CA TYR A 112 -9.21 -8.26 -11.82
C TYR A 112 -9.84 -7.31 -10.77
N THR A 113 -11.17 -7.33 -10.62
CA THR A 113 -11.88 -6.55 -9.59
C THR A 113 -12.51 -7.43 -8.52
N SER A 114 -12.61 -6.88 -7.31
CA SER A 114 -13.24 -7.57 -6.19
C SER A 114 -14.76 -7.77 -6.38
N ILE A 115 -15.43 -6.88 -7.13
CA ILE A 115 -16.86 -7.00 -7.42
C ILE A 115 -17.18 -8.20 -8.30
N LYS A 116 -16.37 -8.45 -9.34
CA LYS A 116 -16.54 -9.65 -10.18
C LYS A 116 -16.47 -10.92 -9.32
N LYS A 117 -15.47 -11.02 -8.45
CA LYS A 117 -15.31 -12.14 -7.51
C LYS A 117 -16.52 -12.29 -6.58
N ARG A 118 -17.03 -11.19 -6.01
CA ARG A 118 -18.24 -11.22 -5.18
C ARG A 118 -19.47 -11.71 -5.95
N ILE A 119 -19.66 -11.24 -7.19
CA ILE A 119 -20.78 -11.67 -8.04
C ILE A 119 -20.69 -13.15 -8.38
N ASP A 120 -19.51 -13.64 -8.75
CA ASP A 120 -19.31 -15.05 -9.10
C ASP A 120 -19.62 -15.97 -7.90
N TYR A 121 -19.24 -15.58 -6.68
CA TYR A 121 -19.61 -16.31 -5.47
C TYR A 121 -21.11 -16.18 -5.13
N ALA A 122 -21.70 -15.01 -5.32
CA ALA A 122 -23.12 -14.79 -5.08
C ALA A 122 -24.01 -15.65 -5.99
N LYS A 123 -23.61 -15.84 -7.27
CA LYS A 123 -24.25 -16.78 -8.20
C LYS A 123 -24.25 -18.22 -7.70
N LEU A 124 -23.27 -18.59 -6.87
CA LEU A 124 -23.16 -19.89 -6.23
C LEU A 124 -23.85 -19.94 -4.85
N GLY A 125 -24.52 -18.85 -4.43
CA GLY A 125 -25.12 -18.73 -3.09
C GLY A 125 -24.10 -18.65 -1.96
N LYS A 126 -22.87 -18.22 -2.25
CA LYS A 126 -21.74 -18.17 -1.31
C LYS A 126 -21.19 -16.76 -1.16
N GLN A 127 -20.38 -16.56 -0.13
CA GLN A 127 -19.53 -15.39 0.05
C GLN A 127 -18.06 -15.80 -0.14
N PRO A 128 -17.21 -14.96 -0.74
CA PRO A 128 -15.79 -15.26 -0.89
C PRO A 128 -15.08 -15.23 0.47
N GLU A 129 -14.21 -16.20 0.73
CA GLU A 129 -13.42 -16.26 1.98
C GLU A 129 -12.32 -15.18 2.03
N SER A 130 -11.90 -14.70 0.87
CA SER A 130 -10.96 -13.60 0.69
C SER A 130 -11.35 -12.78 -0.54
N LEU A 131 -11.08 -11.48 -0.53
CA LEU A 131 -11.23 -10.61 -1.70
C LEU A 131 -9.98 -10.68 -2.58
#